data_AF-A0A1D2MRF6-F1
#
_entry.id   AF-A0A1D2MRF6-F1
#
_cell.length_a   1.000
_cell.length_b   1.000
_cell.length_c   1.000
_cell.angle_alpha   90.00
_cell.angle_beta   90.00
_cell.angle_gamma   90.00
#
_symmetry.space_group_name_H-M   'P 1'
#
loop_
_entity.id
_entity.type
_entity.pdbx_description
1 polymer ?
#
loop_
_entity_poly.entity_id
_entity_poly.type
_entity_poly.pdbx_seq_one_letter_code
_entity_poly.pdbx_strand_id
1 'polypeptide(L)'
;MRPPTEFPKNAHVVMIGTGTGVAPFRSMIKQHAGEYKHLFFGCRNKNKDFYFGEEFSQMVGRNELTFYPAFSRDRIGRKVNYVQELLIKEDTLFNRMVYDSLPLYIYVCGRLVICQRMYGTT
;
A
#
# COMPACT_ATOMS: atom_id res chain seq x y z
N MET A 1 -14.60 5.89 13.81
CA MET A 1 -13.28 6.58 13.77
C MET A 1 -13.11 7.14 12.37
N ARG A 2 -12.97 8.47 12.23
CA ARG A 2 -12.65 9.10 10.94
C ARG A 2 -11.16 8.80 10.67
N PRO A 3 -10.78 8.24 9.51
CA PRO A 3 -9.37 8.11 9.18
C PRO A 3 -8.72 9.50 9.18
N PRO A 4 -7.46 9.63 9.60
CA PRO A 4 -6.75 10.90 9.53
C PRO A 4 -6.82 11.43 8.09
N THR A 5 -7.08 12.72 7.95
CA THR A 5 -7.24 13.38 6.64
C THR A 5 -5.89 13.71 6.01
N GLU A 6 -4.81 13.71 6.80
CA GLU A 6 -3.46 14.07 6.38
C GLU A 6 -2.45 13.01 6.83
N PHE A 7 -1.34 12.91 6.09
CA PHE A 7 -0.20 12.12 6.53
C PHE A 7 0.70 12.94 7.47
N PRO A 8 1.32 12.30 8.47
CA PRO A 8 2.34 12.95 9.27
C PRO A 8 3.50 13.44 8.38
N LYS A 9 4.02 14.62 8.72
CA LYS A 9 5.18 15.22 8.05
C LYS A 9 6.46 14.53 8.53
N ASN A 10 7.48 14.47 7.67
CA ASN A 10 8.79 13.88 7.96
C ASN A 10 8.67 12.46 8.53
N ALA A 11 7.90 11.61 7.84
CA ALA A 11 7.59 10.27 8.30
C ALA A 11 7.51 9.29 7.12
N HIS A 12 8.00 8.07 7.35
CA HIS A 12 7.73 6.93 6.49
C HIS A 12 6.25 6.57 6.61
N VAL A 13 5.56 6.47 5.48
CA VAL A 13 4.14 6.11 5.44
C VAL A 13 3.95 4.93 4.53
N VAL A 14 3.49 3.83 5.13
CA VAL A 14 3.10 2.61 4.44
C VAL A 14 1.59 2.50 4.45
N MET A 15 1.00 2.44 3.27
CA MET A 15 -0.44 2.28 3.06
C MET A 15 -0.70 0.90 2.49
N ILE A 16 -1.63 0.17 3.09
CA ILE A 16 -2.00 -1.17 2.67
C ILE A 16 -3.49 -1.18 2.34
N GLY A 17 -3.79 -1.18 1.04
CA GLY A 17 -5.15 -1.09 0.51
C GLY A 17 -5.56 -2.35 -0.24
N THR A 18 -6.74 -2.90 0.03
CA THR A 18 -7.28 -4.00 -0.78
C THR A 18 -8.63 -3.66 -1.40
N GLY A 19 -8.78 -3.92 -2.70
CA GLY A 19 -9.97 -3.57 -3.48
C GLY A 19 -10.36 -2.10 -3.31
N THR A 20 -11.60 -1.82 -2.93
CA THR A 20 -12.10 -0.45 -2.70
C THR A 20 -11.44 0.26 -1.51
N GLY A 21 -10.76 -0.47 -0.62
CA GLY A 21 -10.03 0.10 0.51
C GLY A 21 -8.87 1.03 0.12
N VAL A 22 -8.51 1.11 -1.17
CA VAL A 22 -7.51 2.06 -1.67
C VAL A 22 -8.04 3.49 -1.83
N ALA A 23 -9.36 3.67 -1.91
CA ALA A 23 -9.99 4.97 -2.12
C ALA A 23 -9.57 6.07 -1.11
N PRO A 24 -9.52 5.83 0.22
CA PRO A 24 -9.04 6.85 1.16
C PRO A 24 -7.59 7.24 0.89
N PHE A 25 -6.71 6.28 0.58
CA PHE A 25 -5.30 6.56 0.31
C PHE A 25 -5.11 7.40 -0.94
N ARG A 26 -5.90 7.19 -1.99
CA ARG A 26 -5.87 8.02 -3.19
C ARG A 26 -6.01 9.51 -2.86
N SER A 27 -6.98 9.87 -2.02
CA SER A 27 -7.18 11.27 -1.63
C SER A 27 -6.01 11.80 -0.80
N MET A 28 -5.50 11.00 0.14
CA MET A 28 -4.40 11.42 1.01
C MET A 28 -3.08 11.60 0.25
N ILE A 29 -2.74 10.69 -0.68
CA ILE A 29 -1.52 10.79 -1.49
C ILE A 29 -1.58 12.04 -2.38
N LYS A 30 -2.74 12.38 -2.95
CA LYS A 30 -2.88 13.61 -3.74
C LYS A 30 -2.61 14.90 -2.96
N GLN A 31 -2.96 14.92 -1.68
CA GLN A 31 -2.74 16.09 -0.82
C GLN A 31 -1.32 16.15 -0.27
N HIS A 32 -0.64 15.00 -0.16
CA HIS A 32 0.64 14.86 0.53
C HIS A 32 1.60 13.90 -0.19
N ALA A 33 1.77 14.09 -1.50
CA ALA A 33 2.70 13.35 -2.32
C ALA A 33 4.14 13.56 -1.84
N GLY A 34 5.00 12.53 -1.95
CA GLY A 34 6.41 12.66 -1.60
C GLY A 34 7.17 11.35 -1.45
N GLU A 35 8.48 11.49 -1.24
CA GLU A 35 9.50 10.43 -1.37
C GLU A 35 9.43 9.28 -0.33
N TYR A 36 8.57 9.40 0.68
CA TYR A 36 8.42 8.42 1.78
C TYR A 36 7.05 7.75 1.83
N LYS A 37 6.32 7.77 0.70
CA LYS A 37 4.97 7.18 0.60
C LYS A 37 5.04 5.86 -0.15
N HIS A 38 4.63 4.78 0.51
CA HIS A 38 4.63 3.42 -0.04
C HIS A 38 3.21 2.87 -0.03
N LEU A 39 2.68 2.48 -1.18
CA LEU A 39 1.34 1.90 -1.31
C LEU A 39 1.44 0.44 -1.74
N PHE A 40 1.02 -0.46 -0.85
CA PHE A 40 0.79 -1.86 -1.13
C PHE A 40 -0.69 -2.07 -1.47
N PHE A 41 -0.97 -2.52 -2.69
CA PHE A 41 -2.32 -2.68 -3.18
C PHE A 41 -2.63 -4.12 -3.59
N GLY A 42 -3.75 -4.66 -3.10
CA GLY A 42 -4.21 -5.99 -3.46
C GLY A 42 -5.55 -5.99 -4.20
N CYS A 43 -5.62 -6.64 -5.35
CA CYS A 43 -6.89 -6.95 -6.00
C CYS A 43 -6.91 -8.35 -6.64
N ARG A 44 -8.01 -8.70 -7.32
CA ARG A 44 -8.19 -10.01 -7.95
C ARG A 44 -7.48 -10.07 -9.29
N ASN A 45 -7.82 -9.15 -10.19
CA ASN A 45 -7.33 -9.15 -11.57
C ASN A 45 -6.90 -7.75 -11.98
N LYS A 46 -5.75 -7.64 -12.66
CA LYS A 46 -5.25 -6.36 -13.17
C LYS A 46 -6.24 -5.68 -14.13
N ASN A 47 -6.92 -6.45 -14.95
CA ASN A 47 -7.79 -5.90 -16.01
C ASN A 47 -9.22 -5.59 -15.55
N LYS A 48 -9.59 -5.91 -14.30
CA LYS A 48 -10.96 -5.72 -13.80
C LYS A 48 -11.03 -4.88 -12.54
N ASP A 49 -10.13 -5.14 -11.59
CA ASP A 49 -10.23 -4.62 -10.22
C ASP A 49 -9.00 -3.76 -9.84
N PHE A 50 -8.25 -3.27 -10.82
CA PHE A 50 -7.05 -2.46 -10.61
C PHE A 50 -7.39 -0.97 -10.44
N TYR A 51 -8.12 -0.69 -9.36
CA TYR A 51 -8.59 0.66 -9.05
C TYR A 51 -7.42 1.65 -9.01
N PHE A 52 -7.52 2.70 -9.83
CA PHE A 52 -6.55 3.80 -9.93
C PHE A 52 -5.11 3.37 -10.26
N GLY A 53 -4.92 2.17 -10.80
CA GLY A 53 -3.58 1.64 -11.05
C GLY A 53 -2.75 2.47 -12.02
N GLU A 54 -3.36 3.02 -13.08
CA GLU A 54 -2.67 3.93 -14.00
C GLU A 54 -2.27 5.23 -13.33
N GLU A 55 -3.16 5.81 -12.52
CA GLU A 55 -2.92 7.03 -11.76
C GLU A 55 -1.77 6.85 -10.78
N PHE A 56 -1.75 5.77 -10.00
CA PHE A 56 -0.62 5.47 -9.12
C PHE A 56 0.67 5.22 -9.90
N SER A 57 0.60 4.60 -11.07
CA SER A 57 1.79 4.40 -11.92
C SER A 57 2.36 5.73 -12.44
N GLN A 58 1.51 6.71 -12.73
CA GLN A 58 1.94 8.07 -13.09
C GLN A 58 2.61 8.77 -11.91
N MET A 59 2.07 8.62 -10.70
CA MET A 59 2.66 9.19 -9.48
C MET A 59 4.04 8.57 -9.17
N VAL A 60 4.21 7.27 -9.44
CA VAL A 60 5.53 6.60 -9.38
C VAL A 60 6.51 7.26 -10.35
N GLY A 61 6.09 7.56 -11.58
CA GLY A 61 6.92 8.26 -12.56
C GLY A 61 7.33 9.68 -12.16
N ARG A 62 6.65 10.28 -11.17
CA ARG A 62 6.94 11.61 -10.61
C ARG A 62 7.68 11.55 -9.27
N ASN A 63 8.10 10.37 -8.80
CA ASN A 63 8.65 10.14 -7.46
C ASN A 63 7.72 10.60 -6.31
N GLU A 64 6.41 10.61 -6.55
CA GLU A 64 5.40 11.01 -5.56
C GLU A 64 4.93 9.84 -4.68
N LEU A 65 5.19 8.61 -5.14
CA LEU A 65 4.67 7.37 -4.55
C LEU A 65 5.55 6.18 -4.98
N THR A 66 5.83 5.26 -4.07
CA THR A 66 6.29 3.91 -4.44
C THR A 66 5.10 2.94 -4.38
N PHE A 67 4.85 2.19 -5.46
CA PHE A 67 3.64 1.38 -5.61
C PHE A 67 3.91 -0.11 -5.80
N TYR A 68 3.28 -0.94 -4.97
CA TYR A 68 3.44 -2.40 -4.92
C TYR A 68 2.09 -3.10 -5.15
N PRO A 69 1.72 -3.42 -6.40
CA PRO A 69 0.48 -4.12 -6.71
C PRO A 69 0.59 -5.66 -6.62
N ALA A 70 -0.40 -6.30 -6.01
CA ALA A 70 -0.61 -7.75 -5.96
C ALA A 70 -1.95 -8.14 -6.61
N PHE A 71 -1.92 -9.20 -7.42
CA PHE A 71 -3.06 -9.69 -8.18
C PHE A 71 -3.31 -11.17 -7.86
N SER A 72 -4.31 -11.46 -7.02
CA SER A 72 -4.53 -12.80 -6.47
C SER A 72 -5.04 -13.85 -7.47
N ARG A 73 -5.60 -13.44 -8.61
CA ARG A 73 -6.16 -14.34 -9.63
C ARG A 73 -5.42 -14.30 -10.96
N ASP A 74 -4.43 -13.44 -11.12
CA ASP A 74 -3.58 -13.42 -12.32
C ASP A 74 -2.47 -14.48 -12.15
N ARG A 75 -2.84 -15.74 -12.43
CA ARG A 75 -1.99 -16.92 -12.14
C ARG A 75 -0.84 -17.15 -13.12
N ILE A 76 -0.74 -16.39 -14.21
CA ILE A 76 0.29 -16.63 -15.24
C ILE A 76 1.53 -15.79 -14.93
N GLY A 77 2.61 -16.44 -14.52
CA GLY A 77 3.97 -15.88 -14.50
C GLY A 77 4.36 -15.03 -13.28
N ARG A 78 3.56 -14.98 -12.20
CA ARG A 78 3.92 -14.24 -10.96
C ARG A 78 4.00 -15.15 -9.73
N LYS A 79 5.03 -14.93 -8.91
CA LYS A 79 5.27 -15.62 -7.64
C LYS A 79 4.48 -15.05 -6.45
N VAL A 80 3.94 -13.82 -6.57
CA VAL A 80 3.30 -13.11 -5.45
C VAL A 80 1.85 -12.78 -5.78
N ASN A 81 0.94 -13.31 -4.96
CA ASN A 81 -0.51 -13.24 -5.21
C ASN A 81 -1.24 -12.35 -4.21
N TYR A 82 -0.66 -12.12 -3.04
CA TYR A 82 -1.32 -11.39 -1.96
C TYR A 82 -0.42 -10.32 -1.35
N VAL A 83 -1.03 -9.34 -0.70
CA VAL A 83 -0.32 -8.21 -0.11
C VAL A 83 0.62 -8.64 1.01
N GLN A 84 0.23 -9.61 1.83
CA GLN A 84 1.11 -10.12 2.90
C GLN A 84 2.39 -10.75 2.36
N GLU A 85 2.35 -11.39 1.20
CA GLU A 85 3.55 -11.94 0.54
C GLU A 85 4.45 -10.82 0.00
N LEU A 86 3.86 -9.72 -0.50
CA LEU A 86 4.64 -8.52 -0.85
C LEU A 86 5.33 -7.92 0.37
N LEU A 87 4.62 -7.80 1.50
CA LEU A 87 5.18 -7.25 2.73
C LEU A 87 6.39 -8.07 3.21
N ILE A 88 6.28 -9.40 3.22
CA ILE A 88 7.38 -10.31 3.57
C ILE A 88 8.55 -10.18 2.59
N LYS A 89 8.27 -10.04 1.29
CA LYS A 89 9.30 -9.88 0.27
C LYS A 89 10.07 -8.55 0.43
N GLU A 90 9.36 -7.50 0.82
CA GLU A 90 9.93 -6.16 1.04
C GLU A 90 10.46 -5.99 2.47
N ASP A 91 10.80 -7.05 3.19
CA ASP A 91 11.33 -6.99 4.57
C ASP A 91 12.52 -6.03 4.71
N THR A 92 13.42 -6.00 3.71
CA THR A 92 14.55 -5.06 3.68
C THR A 92 14.15 -3.59 3.65
N LEU A 93 13.02 -3.25 3.01
CA LEU A 93 12.45 -1.90 3.01
C LEU A 93 11.98 -1.52 4.41
N PHE A 94 11.24 -2.42 5.07
CA PHE A 94 10.75 -2.19 6.43
C PHE A 94 11.90 -2.05 7.43
N ASN A 95 12.91 -2.92 7.33
CA ASN A 95 14.12 -2.81 8.14
C ASN A 95 14.77 -1.45 7.96
N ARG A 96 14.95 -0.98 6.71
CA ARG A 96 15.48 0.37 6.46
C ARG A 96 14.64 1.46 7.11
N MET A 97 13.31 1.42 6.95
CA MET A 97 12.41 2.42 7.54
C MET A 97 12.48 2.46 9.07
N VAL A 98 12.69 1.31 9.71
CA VAL A 98 12.80 1.19 11.17
C VAL A 98 14.16 1.71 11.67
N TYR A 99 15.23 1.51 10.90
CA TYR A 99 16.56 2.01 11.24
C TYR A 99 16.75 3.49 10.89
N ASP A 100 15.94 4.04 9.98
CA ASP A 100 15.87 5.48 9.74
C ASP A 100 15.34 6.20 10.98
N SER A 101 15.89 7.36 11.31
CA SER A 101 15.47 8.18 12.45
C SER A 101 14.10 8.88 12.25
N LEU A 102 13.33 8.47 11.24
CA LEU A 102 12.00 9.00 10.95
C LEU A 102 10.92 8.06 11.50
N PRO A 103 9.80 8.58 12.02
CA PRO A 103 8.70 7.74 12.45
C PRO A 103 8.07 6.99 11.28
N LEU A 104 7.68 5.74 11.52
CA LEU A 104 6.97 4.88 10.57
C LEU A 104 5.49 4.78 10.93
N TYR A 105 4.62 5.13 9.99
CA TYR A 105 3.16 4.98 10.11
C TYR A 105 2.64 3.97 9.11
N ILE A 106 1.88 2.99 9.61
CA ILE A 106 1.26 1.96 8.79
C ILE A 106 -0.25 2.14 8.82
N TYR A 107 -0.85 2.34 7.65
CA TYR A 107 -2.29 2.46 7.47
C TYR A 107 -2.83 1.24 6.73
N VAL A 108 -3.85 0.60 7.28
CA VAL A 108 -4.47 -0.58 6.66
C VAL A 108 -5.95 -0.29 6.38
N CYS A 109 -6.37 -0.48 5.13
CA CYS A 109 -7.77 -0.31 4.74
C CYS A 109 -8.21 -1.40 3.75
N GLY A 110 -9.36 -1.99 4.00
CA GLY A 110 -9.89 -3.08 3.19
C GLY A 110 -10.89 -3.93 3.95
N ARG A 111 -11.10 -5.16 3.47
CA ARG A 111 -11.99 -6.11 4.15
C ARG A 111 -11.42 -6.51 5.50
N LEU A 112 -12.29 -6.60 6.51
CA LEU A 112 -11.92 -6.91 7.89
C LEU A 112 -11.04 -8.17 8.01
N VAL A 113 -11.39 -9.24 7.30
CA VAL A 113 -10.63 -10.51 7.29
C VAL A 113 -9.17 -10.34 6.84
N ILE A 114 -8.88 -9.40 5.95
CA ILE A 114 -7.53 -9.12 5.47
C ILE A 114 -6.79 -8.27 6.51
N CYS A 115 -7.46 -7.28 7.10
CA CYS A 115 -6.89 -6.49 8.19
C CYS A 115 -6.51 -7.39 9.38
N GLN A 116 -7.41 -8.25 9.84
CA GLN A 116 -7.17 -9.18 10.95
C GLN A 116 -5.95 -10.08 10.72
N ARG A 117 -5.78 -10.60 9.50
CA ARG A 117 -4.61 -11.40 9.11
C ARG A 117 -3.30 -10.62 9.17
N MET A 118 -3.31 -9.32 8.87
CA MET A 118 -2.12 -8.47 9.01
C MET A 118 -1.80 -8.12 10.47
N TYR A 119 -2.82 -8.03 11.33
CA TYR A 119 -2.65 -7.79 12.76
C TYR A 119 -2.41 -9.08 13.58
N GLY A 120 -2.35 -10.25 12.94
CA GLY A 120 -2.08 -11.53 13.61
C GLY A 120 -3.23 -12.03 14.51
N THR A 121 -4.44 -11.50 14.37
CA THR A 121 -5.61 -11.93 15.17
C THR A 121 -6.43 -12.92 14.35
N THR A 122 -6.24 -14.22 14.61
CA THR A 122 -7.12 -15.31 14.15
C THR A 122 -8.45 -15.32 14.90
#